data_AF-A0A4P6MRU7-F1
#
_entry.id   AF-A0A4P6MRU7-F1
#
_cell.length_a   1.000
_cell.length_b   1.000
_cell.length_c   1.000
_cell.angle_alpha   90.00
_cell.angle_beta   90.00
_cell.angle_gamma   90.00
#
_symmetry.space_group_name_H-M   'P 1'
#
loop_
_entity.id
_entity.type
_entity.pdbx_description
1 polymer ?
#
loop_
_entity_poly.entity_id
_entity_poly.type
_entity_poly.pdbx_seq_one_letter_code
_entity_poly.pdbx_strand_id
1 'polypeptide(L)'
;MKTMLDVVSEIAFNECKDGNFVEYNFLFDKVEAELRTKWEELALQKGEDYNVIRVNKLGELYRLLTVDSNFIRNSKGQWSIRPGFAI
;
A
#
# COMPACT_ATOMS: atom_id res chain seq x y z
N MET A 1 0.48 16.35 -3.04
CA MET A 1 1.44 15.21 -3.10
C MET A 1 0.76 14.04 -2.41
N LYS A 2 0.59 12.90 -3.09
CA LYS A 2 -0.12 11.75 -2.51
C LYS A 2 0.71 11.06 -1.43
N THR A 3 0.04 10.59 -0.38
CA THR A 3 0.59 9.73 0.67
C THR A 3 0.47 8.26 0.27
N MET A 4 1.15 7.37 1.01
CA MET A 4 1.01 5.93 0.81
C MET A 4 -0.43 5.44 1.04
N LEU A 5 -1.15 6.07 1.97
CA LEU A 5 -2.55 5.74 2.24
C LEU A 5 -3.44 6.17 1.06
N ASP A 6 -3.22 7.35 0.49
CA ASP A 6 -3.97 7.83 -0.68
C ASP A 6 -3.77 6.87 -1.86
N VAL A 7 -2.50 6.53 -2.15
CA VAL A 7 -2.14 5.64 -3.26
C VAL A 7 -2.72 4.24 -3.08
N VAL A 8 -2.56 3.62 -1.91
CA VAL A 8 -3.12 2.27 -1.69
C VAL A 8 -4.65 2.28 -1.67
N SER A 9 -5.28 3.37 -1.22
CA SER A 9 -6.74 3.51 -1.28
C SER A 9 -7.21 3.51 -2.73
N GLU A 10 -6.63 4.34 -3.59
CA GLU A 10 -6.98 4.40 -5.02
C GLU A 10 -6.76 3.04 -5.72
N ILE A 11 -5.65 2.37 -5.45
CA ILE A 11 -5.38 1.04 -5.99
C ILE A 11 -6.42 0.04 -5.47
N ALA A 12 -6.64 -0.04 -4.17
CA ALA A 12 -7.58 -0.98 -3.57
C ALA A 12 -9.01 -0.73 -4.05
N PHE A 13 -9.43 0.53 -4.21
CA PHE A 13 -10.74 0.87 -4.76
C PHE A 13 -10.92 0.31 -6.17
N ASN A 14 -9.95 0.51 -7.05
CA ASN A 14 -10.05 0.03 -8.43
C ASN A 14 -10.00 -1.50 -8.53
N GLU A 15 -9.16 -2.14 -7.73
CA GLU A 15 -8.91 -3.59 -7.79
C GLU A 15 -9.93 -4.41 -6.98
N CYS A 16 -10.57 -3.79 -5.98
CA CYS A 16 -11.44 -4.47 -5.01
C CYS A 16 -12.92 -4.04 -5.09
N LYS A 17 -13.30 -3.12 -5.98
CA LYS A 17 -14.67 -2.57 -6.12
C LYS A 17 -15.81 -3.59 -6.19
N ASP A 18 -15.53 -4.82 -6.65
CA ASP A 18 -16.52 -5.89 -6.80
C ASP A 18 -16.42 -6.96 -5.67
N GLY A 19 -15.86 -6.60 -4.52
CA GLY A 19 -15.62 -7.52 -3.41
C GLY A 19 -14.44 -8.46 -3.64
N ASN A 20 -13.59 -8.14 -4.62
CA ASN A 20 -12.38 -8.90 -4.90
C ASN A 20 -11.37 -8.73 -3.76
N PHE A 21 -10.61 -9.78 -3.52
CA PHE A 21 -9.49 -9.79 -2.59
C PHE A 21 -8.20 -9.95 -3.38
N VAL A 22 -7.20 -9.15 -3.02
CA VAL A 22 -5.88 -9.13 -3.68
C VAL A 22 -4.76 -9.45 -2.69
N GLU A 23 -3.67 -9.97 -3.21
CA GLU A 23 -2.48 -10.26 -2.40
C GLU A 23 -1.85 -8.97 -1.87
N TYR A 24 -1.29 -9.04 -0.66
CA TYR A 24 -0.58 -7.91 -0.05
C TYR A 24 0.56 -7.40 -0.95
N ASN A 25 1.37 -8.32 -1.49
CA ASN A 25 2.49 -7.96 -2.36
C ASN A 25 2.03 -7.26 -3.64
N PHE A 26 0.86 -7.64 -4.18
CA PHE A 26 0.29 -6.96 -5.34
C PHE A 26 -0.04 -5.49 -5.05
N LEU A 27 -0.63 -5.20 -3.88
CA LEU A 27 -0.87 -3.82 -3.45
C LEU A 27 0.45 -3.08 -3.25
N PHE A 28 1.42 -3.71 -2.58
CA PHE A 28 2.72 -3.08 -2.33
C PHE A 28 3.46 -2.76 -3.62
N ASP A 29 3.52 -3.68 -4.58
CA ASP A 29 4.25 -3.47 -5.83
C ASP A 29 3.67 -2.30 -6.65
N LYS A 30 2.33 -2.12 -6.62
CA LYS A 30 1.68 -0.96 -7.24
C LYS A 30 1.95 0.35 -6.49
N VAL A 31 1.90 0.33 -5.15
CA VAL A 31 2.24 1.49 -4.32
C VAL A 31 3.71 1.89 -4.51
N GLU A 32 4.61 0.91 -4.55
CA GLU A 32 6.02 1.09 -4.82
C GLU A 32 6.21 1.71 -6.21
N ALA A 33 5.56 1.19 -7.25
CA ALA A 33 5.67 1.76 -8.59
C ALA A 33 5.29 3.26 -8.66
N GLU A 34 4.26 3.70 -7.92
CA GLU A 34 3.84 5.11 -7.91
C GLU A 34 4.74 6.01 -7.02
N LEU A 35 5.30 5.47 -5.94
CA LEU A 35 6.08 6.23 -4.97
C LEU A 35 7.60 6.02 -5.06
N ARG A 36 8.06 5.19 -6.00
CA ARG A 36 9.46 4.77 -6.13
C ARG A 36 10.42 5.95 -6.19
N THR A 37 10.18 6.90 -7.09
CA THR A 37 11.06 8.07 -7.27
C THR A 37 11.25 8.82 -5.95
N LYS A 38 10.16 9.02 -5.20
CA LYS A 38 10.20 9.70 -3.89
C LYS A 38 10.99 8.91 -2.86
N TRP A 39 10.89 7.58 -2.88
CA TRP A 39 11.62 6.72 -1.96
C TRP A 39 13.10 6.60 -2.33
N GLU A 40 13.44 6.63 -3.61
CA GLU A 40 14.82 6.72 -4.10
C GLU A 40 15.46 8.05 -3.70
N GLU A 41 14.76 9.18 -3.84
CA GLU A 41 15.21 10.48 -3.33
C GLU A 41 15.44 10.46 -1.81
N LEU A 42 14.54 9.82 -1.06
CA LEU A 42 14.68 9.65 0.39
C LEU A 42 15.91 8.80 0.75
N ALA A 43 16.16 7.72 0.00
CA ALA A 43 17.33 6.87 0.18
C ALA A 43 18.62 7.67 -0.02
N LEU A 44 18.68 8.46 -1.10
CA LEU A 44 19.81 9.35 -1.40
C LEU A 44 20.03 10.40 -0.30
N GLN A 45 18.96 11.05 0.17
CA GLN A 45 19.04 12.05 1.24
C GLN A 45 19.55 11.47 2.57
N LYS A 46 19.22 10.21 2.85
CA LYS A 46 19.66 9.51 4.06
C LYS A 46 21.01 8.81 3.91
N GLY A 47 21.53 8.68 2.69
CA GLY A 47 22.71 7.86 2.41
C GLY A 47 22.46 6.36 2.69
N GLU A 48 21.22 5.90 2.53
CA GLU A 48 20.81 4.51 2.77
C GLU A 48 20.60 3.77 1.43
N ASP A 49 20.78 2.44 1.44
CA ASP A 49 20.41 1.59 0.30
C ASP A 49 18.88 1.59 0.12
N TYR A 50 18.40 1.63 -1.13
CA TYR A 50 16.98 1.65 -1.43
C TYR A 50 16.23 0.46 -0.81
N ASN A 51 16.87 -0.72 -0.70
CA ASN A 51 16.23 -1.89 -0.09
C ASN A 51 15.90 -1.66 1.39
N VAL A 52 16.68 -0.86 2.12
CA VAL A 52 16.37 -0.49 3.51
C VAL A 52 15.10 0.34 3.56
N ILE A 53 14.99 1.35 2.69
CA ILE A 53 13.76 2.15 2.56
C ILE A 53 12.58 1.24 2.18
N ARG A 54 12.76 0.36 1.19
CA ARG A 54 11.72 -0.56 0.72
C ARG A 54 11.19 -1.48 1.81
N VAL A 55 12.06 -2.11 2.61
CA VAL A 55 11.65 -2.97 3.74
C VAL A 55 10.88 -2.19 4.79
N ASN A 56 11.29 -0.96 5.10
CA ASN A 56 10.56 -0.10 6.01
C ASN A 56 9.18 0.25 5.45
N LYS A 57 9.08 0.56 4.16
CA LYS A 57 7.81 0.90 3.49
C LYS A 57 6.87 -0.30 3.39
N LEU A 58 7.39 -1.52 3.24
CA LEU A 58 6.61 -2.75 3.39
C LEU A 58 5.96 -2.83 4.79
N GLY A 59 6.73 -2.64 5.85
CA GLY A 59 6.18 -2.66 7.21
C GLY A 59 5.14 -1.55 7.44
N GLU A 60 5.40 -0.35 6.94
CA GLU A 60 4.47 0.78 7.01
C GLU A 60 3.15 0.50 6.30
N LEU A 61 3.17 -0.04 5.07
CA LEU A 61 1.96 -0.34 4.32
C LEU A 61 1.12 -1.41 5.02
N TYR A 62 1.76 -2.49 5.47
CA TYR A 62 1.06 -3.55 6.21
C TYR A 62 0.36 -3.00 7.46
N ARG A 63 1.03 -2.11 8.18
CA ARG A 63 0.44 -1.43 9.35
C ARG A 63 -0.75 -0.57 8.95
N LEU A 64 -0.62 0.25 7.90
CA LEU A 64 -1.72 1.11 7.40
C LEU A 64 -2.96 0.29 7.07
N LEU A 65 -2.80 -0.78 6.29
CA LEU A 65 -3.89 -1.68 5.93
C LEU A 65 -4.54 -2.33 7.17
N THR A 66 -3.75 -2.63 8.20
CA THR A 66 -4.24 -3.27 9.42
C THR A 66 -5.02 -2.31 10.34
N VAL A 67 -4.59 -1.05 10.42
CA VAL A 67 -5.18 -0.08 11.37
C VAL A 67 -6.32 0.73 10.75
N ASP A 68 -6.30 0.93 9.43
CA ASP A 68 -7.32 1.69 8.74
C ASP A 68 -8.56 0.82 8.49
N SER A 69 -9.68 1.26 9.05
CA SER A 69 -10.94 0.50 9.07
C SER A 69 -11.58 0.30 7.69
N ASN A 70 -11.11 1.02 6.68
CA ASN A 70 -11.57 0.89 5.30
C ASN A 70 -11.03 -0.37 4.62
N PHE A 71 -9.94 -0.95 5.11
CA PHE A 71 -9.41 -2.20 4.58
C PHE A 71 -9.89 -3.39 5.40
N ILE A 72 -10.10 -4.51 4.73
CA ILE A 72 -10.49 -5.77 5.33
C ILE A 72 -9.54 -6.87 4.86
N ARG A 73 -9.18 -7.78 5.76
CA ARG A 73 -8.30 -8.91 5.48
C ARG A 73 -9.06 -10.23 5.63
N ASN A 74 -8.98 -11.11 4.65
CA ASN A 74 -9.57 -12.44 4.75
C ASN A 74 -8.62 -13.46 5.42
N SER A 75 -9.11 -14.68 5.66
CA SER A 75 -8.32 -15.76 6.28
C SER A 75 -7.14 -16.25 5.44
N LYS A 76 -7.14 -15.98 4.13
CA LYS A 76 -6.01 -16.27 3.22
C LYS A 76 -4.92 -15.19 3.28
N GLY A 77 -5.15 -14.13 4.04
CA GLY A 77 -4.21 -13.03 4.18
C GLY A 77 -4.30 -11.97 3.08
N GLN A 78 -5.31 -12.07 2.22
CA GLN A 78 -5.58 -11.13 1.13
C GLN A 78 -6.39 -9.94 1.62
N TRP A 79 -6.30 -8.83 0.91
CA TRP A 79 -6.88 -7.54 1.28
C TRP A 79 -7.97 -7.12 0.31
N SER A 80 -8.98 -6.43 0.84
CA SER A 80 -10.04 -5.79 0.09
C SER A 80 -10.44 -4.49 0.79
N ILE A 81 -11.38 -3.76 0.20
CA ILE A 81 -12.00 -2.58 0.81
C ILE A 81 -13.33 -2.97 1.48
N ARG A 82 -13.72 -2.24 2.51
CA ARG A 82 -15.01 -2.39 3.14
C ARG A 82 -16.13 -1.99 2.17
N PRO A 83 -17.26 -2.72 2.15
CA PRO A 83 -18.46 -2.26 1.44
C PRO A 83 -18.86 -0.84 1.86
N GLY A 84 -19.12 0.04 0.89
CA GLY A 84 -19.45 1.45 1.15
C GLY A 84 -18.24 2.39 1.28
N PHE A 85 -17.01 1.89 1.08
CA PHE A 85 -15.84 2.75 0.93
C PHE A 85 -15.95 3.58 -0.37
N ALA A 86 -15.72 4.88 -0.26
CA ALA A 86 -15.67 5.83 -1.37
C ALA A 86 -14.43 6.72 -1.21
N ILE A 87 -13.79 7.06 -2.34
CA ILE A 87 -12.61 7.93 -2.43
C ILE A 87 -13.00 9.25 -3.07
#